data_AF-A0A959B435-F1
#
_entry.id   AF-A0A959B435-F1
#
_cell.length_a   1.000
_cell.length_b   1.000
_cell.length_c   1.000
_cell.angle_alpha   90.00
_cell.angle_beta   90.00
_cell.angle_gamma   90.00
#
_symmetry.space_group_name_H-M   'P 1'
#
loop_
_entity.id
_entity.type
_entity.pdbx_description
1 polymer ?
#
loop_
_entity_poly.entity_id
_entity_poly.type
_entity_poly.pdbx_seq_one_letter_code
_entity_poly.pdbx_strand_id
1 'polypeptide(L)'
;MTEALFIVLAVIMGLGILPLFIYLLHSIQGREPEASETLDAEMTKGQSVNEPFEWWEARRSRFNRGLALAGMAAMMLYYVLQYYQFKWYRFSEFQFNWLFFCFQLAAYMVYMGLANLIYNLGLILESMWPPVGLPAFRLKLFGWLYGVGVGVPVVLVVYLILAAH
;
A
#
# COMPACT_ATOMS: atom_id res chain seq x y z
N MET A 1 19.57 -24.81 -12.60
CA MET A 1 19.55 -23.61 -11.73
C MET A 1 18.10 -23.18 -11.45
N THR A 2 17.23 -24.13 -11.06
CA THR A 2 15.76 -23.95 -11.08
C THR A 2 15.10 -24.40 -9.79
N GLU A 3 15.49 -25.55 -9.22
CA GLU A 3 14.88 -26.07 -7.99
C GLU A 3 15.30 -25.29 -6.73
N ALA A 4 16.60 -24.99 -6.59
CA ALA A 4 17.10 -24.22 -5.45
C ALA A 4 16.51 -22.80 -5.41
N LEU A 5 16.37 -22.15 -6.57
CA LEU A 5 15.73 -20.84 -6.67
C LEU A 5 14.25 -20.92 -6.31
N PHE A 6 13.56 -21.98 -6.74
CA PHE A 6 12.15 -22.20 -6.41
C PHE A 6 11.94 -22.41 -4.90
N ILE A 7 12.81 -23.18 -4.25
CA ILE A 7 12.77 -23.39 -2.80
C ILE A 7 13.06 -22.08 -2.06
N VAL A 8 14.06 -21.31 -2.46
CA VAL A 8 14.37 -20.01 -1.86
C VAL A 8 13.18 -19.05 -2.00
N LEU A 9 12.56 -18.97 -3.18
CA LEU A 9 11.36 -18.16 -3.40
C LEU A 9 10.18 -18.66 -2.55
N ALA A 10 9.97 -19.96 -2.45
CA ALA A 10 8.91 -20.54 -1.62
C ALA A 10 9.13 -20.23 -0.13
N VAL A 11 10.38 -20.27 0.36
CA VAL A 11 10.73 -19.91 1.73
C VAL A 11 10.54 -18.41 1.98
N ILE A 12 10.96 -17.53 1.06
CA ILE A 12 10.71 -16.08 1.15
C ILE A 12 9.20 -15.80 1.16
N MET A 13 8.43 -16.48 0.32
CA MET A 13 6.97 -16.35 0.29
C MET A 13 6.32 -16.88 1.57
N GLY A 14 6.76 -18.03 2.08
CA GLY A 14 6.18 -18.68 3.26
C GLY A 14 6.55 -18.02 4.59
N LEU A 15 7.81 -17.62 4.78
CA LEU A 15 8.29 -17.05 6.05
C LEU A 15 8.20 -15.52 6.10
N GLY A 16 8.34 -14.85 4.96
CA GLY A 16 8.30 -13.38 4.90
C GLY A 16 6.92 -12.84 4.51
N ILE A 17 6.39 -13.31 3.38
CA ILE A 17 5.18 -12.72 2.78
C ILE A 17 3.91 -13.21 3.47
N LEU A 18 3.83 -14.46 3.90
CA LEU A 18 2.62 -15.00 4.54
C LEU A 18 2.27 -14.30 5.87
N PRO A 19 3.19 -14.09 6.84
CA PRO A 19 2.88 -13.35 8.05
C PRO A 19 2.47 -11.90 7.76
N LEU A 20 3.16 -11.26 6.80
CA LEU A 20 2.83 -9.91 6.34
C LEU A 20 1.43 -9.87 5.72
N PHE A 21 1.07 -10.85 4.91
CA PHE A 21 -0.25 -10.97 4.31
C PHE A 21 -1.34 -11.14 5.37
N ILE A 22 -1.13 -12.01 6.35
CA ILE A 22 -2.07 -12.21 7.46
C ILE A 22 -2.27 -10.90 8.24
N TYR A 23 -1.18 -10.20 8.56
CA TYR A 23 -1.24 -8.89 9.20
C TYR A 23 -2.06 -7.89 8.38
N LEU A 24 -1.80 -7.81 7.07
CA LEU A 24 -2.50 -6.89 6.17
C LEU A 24 -3.98 -7.24 6.06
N LEU A 25 -4.34 -8.52 5.94
CA LEU A 25 -5.74 -8.96 5.93
C LEU A 25 -6.47 -8.56 7.20
N HIS A 26 -5.85 -8.80 8.36
CA HIS A 26 -6.44 -8.42 9.64
C HIS A 26 -6.64 -6.90 9.72
N SER A 27 -5.64 -6.12 9.31
CA SER A 27 -5.75 -4.66 9.28
C SER A 27 -6.85 -4.17 8.34
N ILE A 28 -7.05 -4.80 7.18
CA ILE A 28 -8.09 -4.42 6.21
C ILE A 28 -9.50 -4.67 6.77
N GLN A 29 -9.67 -5.70 7.60
CA GLN A 29 -10.94 -6.08 8.22
C GLN A 29 -11.34 -5.21 9.41
N GLY A 30 -10.47 -4.33 9.90
CA GLY A 30 -10.78 -3.40 10.98
C GLY A 30 -11.99 -2.49 10.70
N ARG A 31 -12.80 -2.23 11.73
CA ARG A 31 -13.90 -1.25 11.69
C ARG A 31 -13.32 0.17 11.66
N GLU A 32 -13.74 0.99 10.70
CA GLU A 32 -13.18 2.33 10.49
C GLU A 32 -14.14 3.51 10.42
N PRO A 33 -15.33 3.43 9.79
CA PRO A 33 -16.03 4.67 9.46
C PRO A 33 -16.47 5.40 10.73
N GLU A 34 -17.12 4.68 11.65
CA GLU A 34 -17.70 5.27 12.85
C GLU A 34 -16.63 5.77 13.84
N ALA A 35 -15.58 4.97 14.09
CA ALA A 35 -14.52 5.34 15.03
C ALA A 35 -13.64 6.49 14.52
N SER A 36 -13.32 6.54 13.22
CA SER A 36 -12.50 7.63 12.69
C SER A 36 -13.24 8.97 12.67
N GLU A 37 -14.55 8.94 12.37
CA GLU A 37 -15.42 10.12 12.37
C GLU A 37 -15.63 10.69 13.79
N THR A 38 -15.82 9.84 14.80
CA THR A 38 -15.93 10.29 16.20
C THR A 38 -14.64 10.95 16.67
N LEU A 39 -13.49 10.35 16.35
CA LEU A 39 -12.17 10.90 16.69
C LEU A 39 -11.93 12.26 16.01
N ASP A 40 -12.34 12.42 14.75
CA ASP A 40 -12.23 13.71 14.02
C ASP A 40 -13.17 14.78 14.62
N ALA A 41 -14.37 14.39 15.04
CA ALA A 41 -15.32 15.27 15.70
C ALA A 41 -14.84 15.73 17.09
N GLU A 42 -14.15 14.87 17.85
CA GLU A 42 -13.56 15.23 19.14
C GLU A 42 -12.37 16.18 19.00
N MET A 43 -11.51 15.95 17.99
CA MET A 43 -10.39 16.83 17.69
C MET A 43 -10.85 18.24 17.27
N THR A 44 -11.90 18.35 16.46
CA THR A 44 -12.44 19.64 16.02
C THR A 44 -13.08 20.43 17.16
N LYS A 45 -13.51 19.77 18.23
CA LYS A 45 -14.02 20.38 19.46
C LYS A 45 -12.92 20.79 20.46
N GLY A 46 -11.64 20.59 20.12
CA GLY A 46 -10.52 20.92 21.01
C GLY A 46 -10.38 19.99 22.22
N GLN A 47 -11.11 18.86 22.23
CA GLN A 47 -10.95 17.81 23.24
C GLN A 47 -9.83 16.88 22.78
N SER A 48 -8.57 17.30 22.96
CA SER A 48 -7.39 16.53 22.54
C SER A 48 -7.07 15.35 23.49
N VAL A 49 -8.05 14.50 23.77
CA VAL A 49 -7.90 13.38 24.72
C VAL A 49 -7.40 12.09 24.04
N ASN A 50 -7.46 12.00 22.71
CA ASN A 50 -7.09 10.78 22.02
C ASN A 50 -5.57 10.62 21.91
N GLU A 51 -5.06 9.52 22.48
CA GLU A 51 -3.64 9.17 22.42
C GLU A 51 -3.20 9.10 20.94
N PRO A 52 -1.98 9.57 20.60
CA PRO A 52 -1.43 9.48 19.24
C PRO A 52 -1.67 8.10 18.60
N PHE A 53 -1.47 7.04 19.39
CA PHE A 53 -1.69 5.67 18.97
C PHE A 53 -3.11 5.42 18.43
N GLU A 54 -4.15 5.83 19.15
CA GLU A 54 -5.55 5.58 18.78
C GLU A 54 -5.91 6.23 17.45
N TRP A 55 -5.43 7.46 17.22
CA TRP A 55 -5.73 8.19 15.99
C TRP A 55 -5.10 7.53 14.76
N TRP A 56 -3.84 7.12 14.87
CA TRP A 56 -3.11 6.43 13.80
C TRP A 56 -3.63 5.01 13.58
N GLU A 57 -4.03 4.30 14.63
CA GLU A 57 -4.60 2.96 14.52
C GLU A 57 -5.96 2.99 13.81
N ALA A 58 -6.83 3.94 14.17
CA ALA A 58 -8.17 4.07 13.60
C ALA A 58 -8.21 4.35 12.08
N ARG A 59 -7.07 4.72 11.48
CA ARG A 59 -6.92 5.02 10.04
C ARG A 59 -6.05 4.01 9.29
N ARG A 60 -5.43 3.06 10.01
CA ARG A 60 -4.52 2.07 9.41
C ARG A 60 -5.26 1.17 8.42
N SER A 61 -6.51 0.82 8.72
CA SER A 61 -7.31 -0.03 7.84
C SER A 61 -7.65 0.68 6.52
N ARG A 62 -7.81 2.00 6.51
CA ARG A 62 -8.16 2.86 5.37
C ARG A 62 -6.96 2.94 4.47
N PHE A 63 -5.81 3.18 5.09
CA PHE A 63 -4.53 3.18 4.44
C PHE A 63 -4.27 1.83 3.74
N ASN A 64 -4.45 0.71 4.44
CA ASN A 64 -4.20 -0.62 3.88
C ASN A 64 -5.22 -1.05 2.82
N ARG A 65 -6.50 -0.66 2.96
CA ARG A 65 -7.50 -0.83 1.90
C ARG A 65 -7.17 -0.01 0.66
N GLY A 66 -6.77 1.25 0.85
CA GLY A 66 -6.32 2.13 -0.23
C GLY A 66 -5.15 1.52 -0.99
N LEU A 67 -4.14 1.05 -0.27
CA LEU A 67 -3.01 0.30 -0.86
C LEU A 67 -3.49 -0.92 -1.65
N ALA A 68 -4.25 -1.83 -1.02
CA ALA A 68 -4.71 -3.04 -1.71
C ALA A 68 -5.45 -2.74 -3.02
N LEU A 69 -6.36 -1.76 -3.01
CA LEU A 69 -7.08 -1.31 -4.21
C LEU A 69 -6.14 -0.68 -5.25
N ALA A 70 -5.17 0.11 -4.82
CA ALA A 70 -4.17 0.72 -5.70
C ALA A 70 -3.31 -0.33 -6.41
N GLY A 71 -2.88 -1.36 -5.69
CA GLY A 71 -2.13 -2.49 -6.26
C GLY A 71 -2.92 -3.24 -7.31
N MET A 72 -4.17 -3.59 -6.99
CA MET A 72 -5.07 -4.25 -7.95
C MET A 72 -5.27 -3.38 -9.20
N ALA A 73 -5.55 -2.09 -9.02
CA ALA A 73 -5.73 -1.15 -10.13
C ALA A 73 -4.46 -1.00 -10.97
N ALA A 74 -3.29 -0.90 -10.35
CA ALA A 74 -2.00 -0.79 -11.04
C ALA A 74 -1.67 -2.07 -11.83
N MET A 75 -1.90 -3.25 -11.25
CA MET A 75 -1.73 -4.52 -11.97
C MET A 75 -2.68 -4.61 -13.17
N MET A 76 -3.96 -4.27 -13.00
CA MET A 76 -4.91 -4.25 -14.11
C MET A 76 -4.46 -3.28 -15.20
N LEU A 77 -4.05 -2.07 -14.83
CA LEU A 77 -3.55 -1.05 -15.76
C LEU A 77 -2.33 -1.56 -16.55
N TYR A 78 -1.38 -2.21 -15.87
CA TYR A 78 -0.20 -2.80 -16.51
C TYR A 78 -0.58 -3.80 -17.61
N TYR A 79 -1.47 -4.74 -17.31
CA TYR A 79 -1.90 -5.74 -18.29
C TYR A 79 -2.74 -5.16 -19.43
N VAL A 80 -3.62 -4.20 -19.14
CA VAL A 80 -4.40 -3.50 -20.16
C VAL A 80 -3.49 -2.74 -21.13
N LEU A 81 -2.52 -1.99 -20.60
CA LEU A 81 -1.60 -1.23 -21.43
C LEU A 81 -0.66 -2.13 -22.24
N GLN A 82 -0.15 -3.22 -21.63
CA GLN A 82 0.59 -4.25 -22.36
C GLN A 82 -0.25 -4.81 -23.52
N TYR A 83 -1.48 -5.25 -23.25
CA TYR A 83 -2.40 -5.77 -24.28
C TYR A 83 -2.57 -4.79 -25.44
N TYR A 84 -2.75 -3.49 -25.16
CA TYR A 84 -2.85 -2.47 -26.21
C TYR A 84 -1.52 -2.27 -26.95
N GLN A 85 -0.37 -2.19 -26.26
CA GLN A 85 0.93 -2.08 -26.91
C GLN A 85 1.18 -3.24 -27.88
N PHE A 86 0.84 -4.48 -27.48
CA PHE A 86 0.90 -5.64 -28.37
C PHE A 86 -0.02 -5.47 -29.58
N LYS A 87 -1.31 -5.18 -29.36
CA LYS A 87 -2.30 -5.05 -30.44
C LYS A 87 -1.91 -4.02 -31.51
N TRP A 88 -1.28 -2.92 -31.10
CA TRP A 88 -0.98 -1.80 -32.00
C TRP A 88 0.44 -1.83 -32.58
N TYR A 89 1.44 -2.40 -31.88
CA TYR A 89 2.86 -2.25 -32.25
C TYR A 89 3.63 -3.55 -32.49
N ARG A 90 3.11 -4.76 -32.17
CA ARG A 90 3.86 -6.02 -32.38
C ARG A 90 2.99 -7.19 -32.87
N PHE A 91 3.46 -7.89 -33.91
CA PHE A 91 2.83 -9.06 -34.54
C PHE A 91 2.88 -10.37 -33.72
N SER A 92 3.29 -10.34 -32.44
CA SER A 92 3.35 -11.53 -31.58
C SER A 92 2.13 -11.63 -30.67
N GLU A 93 1.68 -12.84 -30.41
CA GLU A 93 0.59 -13.11 -29.46
C GLU A 93 0.97 -12.66 -28.04
N PHE A 94 0.08 -11.93 -27.37
CA PHE A 94 0.22 -11.63 -25.94
C PHE A 94 0.11 -12.94 -25.16
N GLN A 95 1.21 -13.35 -24.52
CA GLN A 95 1.24 -14.53 -23.65
C GLN A 95 1.29 -14.09 -22.19
N PHE A 96 0.24 -14.44 -21.46
CA PHE A 96 0.20 -14.24 -20.02
C PHE A 96 1.17 -15.20 -19.32
N ASN A 97 2.08 -14.66 -18.51
CA ASN A 97 3.04 -15.46 -17.75
C ASN A 97 2.64 -15.52 -16.26
N TRP A 98 2.17 -16.69 -15.83
CA TRP A 98 1.75 -16.94 -14.44
C TRP A 98 2.86 -16.74 -13.42
N LEU A 99 4.12 -17.11 -13.73
CA LEU A 99 5.24 -16.91 -12.82
C LEU A 99 5.52 -15.43 -12.60
N PHE A 100 5.46 -14.63 -13.67
CA PHE A 100 5.64 -13.19 -13.59
C PHE A 100 4.52 -12.53 -12.79
N PHE A 101 3.27 -12.95 -13.01
CA PHE A 101 2.12 -12.49 -12.23
C PHE A 101 2.30 -12.76 -10.72
N CYS A 102 2.66 -13.99 -10.35
CA CYS A 102 2.91 -14.34 -8.95
C CYS A 102 4.07 -13.54 -8.34
N PHE A 103 5.14 -13.34 -9.10
CA PHE A 103 6.26 -12.50 -8.67
C PHE A 103 5.83 -11.05 -8.44
N GLN A 104 5.00 -10.49 -9.31
CA GLN A 104 4.49 -9.13 -9.20
C GLN A 104 3.56 -8.97 -7.98
N LEU A 105 2.73 -9.98 -7.70
CA LEU A 105 1.91 -10.01 -6.48
C LEU A 105 2.78 -10.05 -5.22
N ALA A 106 3.80 -10.91 -5.20
CA ALA A 106 4.76 -11.01 -4.09
C ALA A 106 5.53 -9.70 -3.88
N ALA A 107 6.03 -9.07 -4.95
CA ALA A 107 6.69 -7.78 -4.90
C ALA A 107 5.76 -6.69 -4.38
N TYR A 108 4.48 -6.71 -4.77
CA TYR A 108 3.48 -5.77 -4.29
C TYR A 108 3.18 -5.93 -2.79
N MET A 109 3.16 -7.17 -2.28
CA MET A 109 3.03 -7.42 -0.85
C MET A 109 4.21 -6.84 -0.06
N VAL A 110 5.44 -7.02 -0.55
CA VAL A 110 6.62 -6.39 0.05
C VAL A 110 6.48 -4.86 0.06
N TYR A 111 6.01 -4.28 -1.04
CA TYR A 111 5.72 -2.84 -1.12
C TYR A 111 4.69 -2.40 -0.06
N MET A 112 3.57 -3.11 0.10
CA MET A 112 2.58 -2.80 1.13
C MET A 112 3.19 -2.87 2.54
N GLY A 113 4.07 -3.84 2.80
CA GLY A 113 4.79 -3.93 4.07
C GLY A 113 5.69 -2.72 4.32
N LEU A 114 6.47 -2.31 3.33
CA LEU A 114 7.28 -1.09 3.41
C LEU A 114 6.42 0.16 3.64
N ALA A 115 5.29 0.27 2.95
CA ALA A 115 4.35 1.37 3.14
C ALA A 115 3.78 1.41 4.57
N ASN A 116 3.52 0.26 5.19
CA ASN A 116 3.10 0.18 6.60
C ASN A 116 4.22 0.57 7.57
N LEU A 117 5.47 0.21 7.29
CA LEU A 117 6.61 0.68 8.09
C LEU A 117 6.74 2.21 8.01
N ILE A 118 6.59 2.79 6.82
CA ILE A 118 6.58 4.24 6.61
C ILE A 118 5.38 4.89 7.31
N TYR A 119 4.20 4.25 7.29
CA TYR A 119 3.01 4.74 8.01
C TYR A 119 3.28 4.88 9.52
N ASN A 120 4.00 3.94 10.12
CA ASN A 120 4.36 4.00 11.54
C ASN A 120 5.29 5.18 11.88
N LEU A 121 5.98 5.79 10.90
CA LEU A 121 6.72 7.03 11.13
C LEU A 121 5.80 8.17 11.55
N GLY A 122 4.51 8.16 11.19
CA GLY A 122 3.54 9.16 11.65
C GLY A 122 3.44 9.22 13.17
N LEU A 123 3.30 8.06 13.81
CA LEU A 123 3.27 7.92 15.27
C LEU A 123 4.61 8.32 15.91
N ILE A 124 5.72 7.95 15.27
CA ILE A 124 7.06 8.27 15.78
C ILE A 124 7.32 9.78 15.70
N LEU A 125 6.98 10.43 14.59
CA LEU A 125 7.15 11.88 14.42
C LEU A 125 6.31 12.67 15.42
N GLU A 126 5.08 12.24 15.65
CA GLU A 126 4.20 12.88 16.63
C GLU A 126 4.69 12.74 18.07
N SER A 127 5.26 11.58 18.42
CA SER A 127 5.81 11.35 19.76
C SER A 127 7.16 12.05 20.01
N MET A 128 8.00 12.20 18.97
CA MET A 128 9.29 12.90 19.07
C MET A 128 9.15 14.43 19.04
N TRP A 129 8.23 14.95 18.22
CA TRP A 129 8.01 16.39 18.05
C TRP A 129 6.53 16.71 18.05
N PRO A 130 5.90 16.92 19.23
CA PRO A 130 4.50 17.30 19.32
C PRO A 130 4.30 18.66 18.61
N PRO A 131 3.64 18.70 17.45
CA PRO A 131 3.55 19.90 16.64
C PRO A 131 2.46 20.84 17.15
N VAL A 132 2.68 22.15 16.98
CA VAL A 132 1.65 23.17 17.22
C VAL A 132 0.55 22.99 16.16
N GLY A 133 -0.68 22.70 16.60
CA GLY A 133 -1.79 22.38 15.70
C GLY A 133 -1.89 20.89 15.35
N LEU A 134 -1.85 20.02 16.36
CA LEU A 134 -1.88 18.56 16.27
C LEU A 134 -2.92 17.99 15.27
N PRO A 135 -4.18 18.46 15.23
CA PRO A 135 -5.15 17.92 14.27
C PRO A 135 -4.79 18.21 12.81
N ALA A 136 -4.32 19.43 12.52
CA ALA A 136 -3.94 19.84 11.17
C ALA A 136 -2.66 19.10 10.71
N PHE A 137 -1.73 18.83 11.63
CA PHE A 137 -0.55 18.03 11.36
C PHE A 137 -0.92 16.58 11.00
N ARG A 138 -1.70 15.90 11.85
CA ARG A 138 -2.13 14.50 11.64
C ARG A 138 -2.82 14.32 10.29
N LEU A 139 -3.78 15.19 9.96
CA LEU A 139 -4.50 15.14 8.68
C LEU A 139 -3.58 15.34 7.48
N LYS A 140 -2.68 16.34 7.53
CA LYS A 140 -1.72 16.60 6.45
C LYS A 140 -0.77 15.43 6.26
N LEU A 141 -0.18 14.92 7.34
CA LEU A 141 0.80 13.84 7.27
C LEU A 141 0.15 12.53 6.79
N PHE A 142 -1.04 12.19 7.29
CA PHE A 142 -1.80 11.05 6.78
C PHE A 142 -2.12 11.21 5.29
N GLY A 143 -2.56 12.40 4.85
CA GLY A 143 -2.82 12.67 3.44
C GLY A 143 -1.60 12.46 2.56
N TRP A 144 -0.41 12.89 3.01
CA TRP A 144 0.85 12.65 2.32
C TRP A 144 1.22 11.17 2.27
N LEU A 145 1.19 10.48 3.41
CA LEU A 145 1.48 9.05 3.49
C LEU A 145 0.55 8.24 2.59
N TYR A 146 -0.75 8.51 2.68
CA TYR A 146 -1.79 7.89 1.87
C TYR A 146 -1.58 8.17 0.38
N GLY A 147 -1.38 9.44 0.00
CA GLY A 147 -1.19 9.85 -1.39
C GLY A 147 0.06 9.23 -2.02
N VAL A 148 1.18 9.22 -1.30
CA VAL A 148 2.42 8.58 -1.77
C VAL A 148 2.25 7.07 -1.85
N GLY A 149 1.69 6.44 -0.81
CA GLY A 149 1.47 4.99 -0.78
C GLY A 149 0.54 4.49 -1.90
N VAL A 150 -0.55 5.21 -2.17
CA VAL A 150 -1.51 4.84 -3.21
C VAL A 150 -1.02 5.25 -4.61
N GLY A 151 -0.31 6.38 -4.71
CA GLY A 151 0.14 6.93 -5.99
C GLY A 151 1.32 6.20 -6.62
N VAL A 152 2.30 5.77 -5.79
CA VAL A 152 3.54 5.15 -6.29
C VAL A 152 3.30 3.94 -7.19
N PRO A 153 2.43 2.97 -6.88
CA PRO A 153 2.18 1.82 -7.76
C PRO A 153 1.70 2.22 -9.15
N VAL A 154 0.82 3.22 -9.23
CA VAL A 154 0.27 3.72 -10.51
C VAL A 154 1.35 4.45 -11.30
N VAL A 155 2.11 5.35 -10.65
CA VAL A 155 3.22 6.07 -11.28
C VAL A 155 4.28 5.11 -11.80
N LEU A 156 4.61 4.06 -11.02
CA LEU A 156 5.58 3.05 -11.42
C LEU A 156 5.14 2.31 -12.69
N VAL A 157 3.87 1.91 -12.78
CA VAL A 157 3.33 1.23 -13.96
C VAL A 157 3.39 2.13 -15.19
N VAL A 158 2.98 3.40 -15.06
CA VAL A 158 3.06 4.37 -16.16
C VAL A 158 4.51 4.58 -16.59
N TYR A 159 5.42 4.78 -15.63
CA TYR A 159 6.85 4.96 -15.90
C TYR A 159 7.45 3.76 -16.64
N LEU A 160 7.21 2.53 -16.16
CA LEU A 160 7.75 1.32 -16.79
C LEU A 160 7.31 1.17 -18.24
N ILE A 161 6.08 1.58 -18.55
CA ILE A 161 5.54 1.50 -19.91
C ILE A 161 6.10 2.60 -20.81
N LEU A 162 6.24 3.83 -20.29
CA LEU A 162 6.87 4.92 -21.03
C LEU A 162 8.36 4.67 -21.30
N ALA A 163 9.06 4.05 -20.35
CA ALA A 163 10.48 3.72 -20.45
C ALA A 163 10.76 2.47 -21.30
N ALA A 164 9.72 1.73 -21.70
CA ALA A 164 9.85 0.54 -22.57
C ALA A 164 9.93 0.88 -24.08
N HIS A 165 9.99 2.18 -24.40
CA HIS A 165 10.22 2.74 -25.74
C HIS A 165 11.65 3.27 -25.86
#